data_AF-A0A812QMC9-F1
#
_entry.id   AF-A0A812QMC9-F1
#
_cell.length_a   1.000
_cell.length_b   1.000
_cell.length_c   1.000
_cell.angle_alpha   90.00
_cell.angle_beta   90.00
_cell.angle_gamma   90.00
#
_symmetry.space_group_name_H-M   'P 1'
#
loop_
_entity.id
_entity.type
_entity.pdbx_description
1 polymer ?
#
loop_
_entity_poly.entity_id
_entity_poly.type
_entity_poly.pdbx_seq_one_letter_code
_entity_poly.pdbx_strand_id
1 'polypeptide(L)'
;FSYKKGSEEIPKIAEVCQHLTAMGHDVLMLQPDDDGKVAQEYLEKIREGGVLLSVCSSDYAESDGTDYNSYFELKFAYDNEIPVWPLRMQNIYPPIPAWGSKNSKDPSGDGPAMIALAIGSRSKSLQYLDCRGKTALEIAEAISKDLEKPKP
;
A
#
# COMPACT_ATOMS: atom_id res chain seq x y z
N PHE A 1 4.33 0.59 -5.56
CA PHE A 1 4.89 0.60 -4.21
C PHE A 1 6.22 1.38 -4.15
N SER A 2 6.26 2.62 -3.65
CA SER A 2 7.52 3.34 -3.41
C SER A 2 8.08 3.08 -1.99
N TYR A 3 9.40 2.80 -1.83
CA TYR A 3 10.02 2.45 -0.53
C TYR A 3 11.38 3.09 -0.23
N LYS A 4 11.66 3.24 1.07
CA LYS A 4 12.94 3.71 1.63
C LYS A 4 13.88 2.55 1.94
N LYS A 5 15.13 2.63 1.47
CA LYS A 5 16.18 1.60 1.65
C LYS A 5 16.42 1.27 3.14
N GLY A 6 16.15 0.02 3.56
CA GLY A 6 16.58 -0.52 4.86
C GLY A 6 15.50 -1.11 5.79
N SER A 7 14.22 -1.14 5.42
CA SER A 7 13.19 -1.83 6.22
C SER A 7 13.16 -3.33 5.93
N GLU A 8 13.00 -4.17 6.97
CA GLU A 8 12.81 -5.62 6.84
C GLU A 8 11.53 -6.01 6.07
N GLU A 9 10.65 -5.02 5.82
CA GLU A 9 9.38 -5.18 5.13
C GLU A 9 9.56 -5.33 3.61
N ILE A 10 10.57 -4.70 3.01
CA ILE A 10 10.78 -4.71 1.55
C ILE A 10 11.09 -6.13 1.03
N PRO A 11 12.06 -6.87 1.59
CA PRO A 11 12.33 -8.23 1.13
C PRO A 11 11.12 -9.15 1.30
N LYS A 12 10.38 -8.99 2.42
CA LYS A 12 9.20 -9.79 2.71
C LYS A 12 8.06 -9.52 1.72
N ILE A 13 7.82 -8.26 1.36
CA ILE A 13 6.78 -7.91 0.38
C ILE A 13 7.19 -8.36 -1.03
N ALA A 14 8.47 -8.26 -1.39
CA ALA A 14 8.96 -8.82 -2.65
C ALA A 14 8.72 -10.34 -2.74
N GLU A 15 8.96 -11.07 -1.64
CA GLU A 15 8.67 -12.50 -1.55
C GLU A 15 7.16 -12.80 -1.65
N VAL A 16 6.30 -11.99 -1.01
CA VAL A 16 4.83 -12.09 -1.17
C VAL A 16 4.44 -11.93 -2.64
N CYS A 17 4.99 -10.93 -3.34
CA CYS A 17 4.72 -10.70 -4.75
C CYS A 17 5.14 -11.90 -5.61
N GLN A 18 6.31 -12.50 -5.34
CA GLN A 18 6.77 -13.70 -6.04
C GLN A 18 5.81 -14.88 -5.86
N HIS A 19 5.32 -15.11 -4.64
CA HIS A 19 4.32 -16.16 -4.38
C HIS A 19 2.99 -15.90 -5.09
N LEU A 20 2.49 -14.65 -5.07
CA LEU A 20 1.26 -14.28 -5.78
C LEU A 20 1.39 -14.50 -7.30
N THR A 21 2.53 -14.13 -7.89
CA THR A 21 2.81 -14.42 -9.30
C THR A 21 2.87 -15.93 -9.58
N ALA A 22 3.50 -16.71 -8.70
CA ALA A 22 3.53 -18.18 -8.82
C ALA A 22 2.14 -18.82 -8.67
N MET A 23 1.21 -18.16 -7.96
CA MET A 23 -0.20 -18.55 -7.86
C MET A 23 -1.04 -18.10 -9.07
N GLY A 24 -0.45 -17.39 -10.04
CA GLY A 24 -1.12 -16.97 -11.28
C GLY A 24 -1.75 -15.58 -11.25
N HIS A 25 -1.48 -14.78 -10.22
CA HIS A 25 -1.93 -13.38 -10.17
C HIS A 25 -1.01 -12.46 -10.98
N ASP A 26 -1.59 -11.47 -11.65
CA ASP A 26 -0.84 -10.37 -12.26
C ASP A 26 -0.47 -9.36 -11.17
N VAL A 27 0.84 -9.22 -10.90
CA VAL A 27 1.36 -8.44 -9.77
C VAL A 27 2.28 -7.35 -10.28
N LEU A 28 1.95 -6.11 -9.93
CA LEU A 28 2.74 -4.92 -10.26
C LEU A 28 3.45 -4.42 -9.01
N MET A 29 4.78 -4.53 -8.98
CA MET A 29 5.60 -4.06 -7.86
C MET A 29 6.71 -3.14 -8.36
N LEU A 30 6.67 -1.87 -7.92
CA LEU A 30 7.74 -0.92 -8.21
C LEU A 30 9.04 -1.33 -7.51
N GLN A 31 10.13 -1.15 -8.23
CA GLN A 31 11.50 -1.34 -7.78
C GLN A 31 12.11 0.00 -7.33
N PRO A 32 13.18 -0.03 -6.51
CA PRO A 32 13.81 1.19 -6.01
C PRO A 32 14.36 2.15 -7.09
N ASP A 33 14.60 1.64 -8.30
CA ASP A 33 15.11 2.36 -9.46
C ASP A 33 14.02 2.75 -10.47
N ASP A 34 12.76 2.36 -10.23
CA ASP A 34 11.64 2.78 -11.06
C ASP A 34 11.37 4.27 -10.88
N ASP A 35 11.12 4.95 -12.01
CA ASP A 35 10.76 6.35 -12.00
C ASP A 35 9.24 6.55 -11.83
N GLY A 36 8.84 7.82 -11.74
CA GLY A 36 7.44 8.19 -11.61
C GLY A 36 6.53 7.76 -12.76
N LYS A 37 7.08 7.52 -13.96
CA LYS A 37 6.27 7.06 -15.10
C LYS A 37 5.86 5.61 -14.93
N VAL A 38 6.78 4.76 -14.47
CA VAL A 38 6.47 3.35 -14.17
C VAL A 38 5.37 3.27 -13.10
N ALA A 39 5.47 4.11 -12.06
CA ALA A 39 4.43 4.23 -11.04
C ALA A 39 3.07 4.61 -11.64
N GLN A 40 3.03 5.61 -12.52
CA GLN A 40 1.82 6.03 -13.20
C GLN A 40 1.23 4.92 -14.10
N GLU A 41 2.06 4.24 -14.88
CA GLU A 41 1.62 3.14 -15.75
C GLU A 41 1.00 1.99 -14.93
N TYR A 42 1.58 1.67 -13.78
CA TYR A 42 1.04 0.63 -12.90
C TYR A 42 -0.30 1.06 -12.29
N LEU A 43 -0.42 2.33 -11.89
CA LEU A 43 -1.67 2.89 -11.38
C LEU A 43 -2.79 2.87 -12.42
N GLU A 44 -2.49 3.17 -13.69
CA GLU A 44 -3.47 3.05 -14.78
C GLU A 44 -3.89 1.60 -15.02
N LYS A 45 -2.95 0.64 -14.99
CA LYS A 45 -3.28 -0.79 -15.13
C LYS A 45 -4.19 -1.29 -14.01
N ILE A 46 -3.91 -0.96 -12.74
CA ILE A 46 -4.78 -1.38 -11.64
C ILE A 46 -6.16 -0.73 -11.71
N ARG A 47 -6.31 0.43 -12.36
CA ARG A 47 -7.61 1.09 -12.59
C ARG A 47 -8.56 0.23 -13.43
N GLU A 48 -8.02 -0.69 -14.25
CA GLU A 48 -8.80 -1.58 -15.12
C GLU A 48 -9.45 -2.77 -14.37
N GLY A 49 -9.36 -2.81 -13.03
CA GLY A 49 -10.07 -3.79 -12.20
C GLY A 49 -9.25 -4.45 -11.09
N GLY A 50 -8.06 -3.92 -10.80
CA GLY A 50 -7.15 -4.40 -9.77
C GLY A 50 -7.48 -3.94 -8.36
N VAL A 51 -6.54 -4.20 -7.46
CA VAL A 51 -6.56 -3.77 -6.05
C VAL A 51 -5.21 -3.16 -5.70
N LEU A 52 -5.21 -2.08 -4.94
CA LEU A 52 -4.00 -1.54 -4.35
C LEU A 52 -3.75 -2.22 -3.00
N LEU A 53 -2.65 -2.96 -2.88
CA LEU A 53 -2.18 -3.43 -1.58
C LEU A 53 -1.42 -2.28 -0.89
N SER A 54 -1.87 -1.84 0.27
CA SER A 54 -1.20 -0.76 1.02
C SER A 54 -0.35 -1.35 2.14
N VAL A 55 0.97 -1.36 1.97
CA VAL A 55 1.91 -1.82 3.00
C VAL A 55 1.98 -0.78 4.12
N CYS A 56 1.17 -1.01 5.15
CA CYS A 56 0.97 -0.08 6.25
C CYS A 56 2.12 -0.21 7.27
N SER A 57 3.25 0.40 6.93
CA SER A 57 4.36 0.73 7.83
C SER A 57 4.10 2.07 8.55
N SER A 58 4.92 2.41 9.54
CA SER A 58 4.80 3.68 10.29
C SER A 58 4.90 4.93 9.42
N ASP A 59 5.61 4.88 8.30
CA ASP A 59 5.85 5.99 7.37
C ASP A 59 4.99 5.94 6.10
N TYR A 60 4.07 4.98 6.01
CA TYR A 60 3.15 4.89 4.88
C TYR A 60 2.33 6.17 4.71
N ALA A 61 2.21 6.64 3.48
CA ALA A 61 1.61 7.91 3.08
C ALA A 61 2.28 9.17 3.65
N GLU A 62 3.53 9.11 4.15
CA GLU A 62 4.32 10.33 4.38
C GLU A 62 4.50 11.05 3.04
N SER A 63 3.90 12.23 2.92
CA SER A 63 4.19 13.12 1.79
C SER A 63 5.57 13.69 2.00
N ASP A 64 6.51 13.45 1.07
CA ASP A 64 7.87 13.98 1.15
C ASP A 64 8.20 14.97 0.04
N GLY A 65 7.17 15.44 -0.67
CA GLY A 65 7.30 16.42 -1.76
C GLY A 65 7.99 15.87 -3.01
N THR A 66 8.32 14.58 -3.06
CA THR A 66 8.79 13.91 -4.28
C THR A 66 7.61 13.38 -5.08
N ASP A 67 7.72 13.42 -6.41
CA ASP A 67 6.72 12.83 -7.29
C ASP A 67 6.68 11.30 -7.06
N TYR A 68 5.48 10.76 -6.87
CA TYR A 68 5.20 9.30 -6.75
C TYR A 68 5.71 8.60 -5.48
N ASN A 69 5.35 9.12 -4.31
CA ASN A 69 5.40 8.42 -3.03
C ASN A 69 4.07 7.69 -2.69
N SER A 70 4.04 6.97 -1.58
CA SER A 70 2.85 6.21 -1.14
C SER A 70 1.62 7.09 -0.85
N TYR A 71 1.80 8.39 -0.60
CA TYR A 71 0.69 9.34 -0.51
C TYR A 71 0.01 9.53 -1.87
N PHE A 72 0.77 9.68 -2.96
CA PHE A 72 0.21 9.80 -4.31
C PHE A 72 -0.48 8.53 -4.77
N GLU A 73 0.07 7.35 -4.48
CA GLU A 73 -0.57 6.06 -4.79
C GLU A 73 -1.93 5.95 -4.08
N LEU A 74 -1.98 6.30 -2.79
CA LEU A 74 -3.19 6.23 -1.98
C LEU A 74 -4.24 7.26 -2.44
N LYS A 75 -3.79 8.48 -2.75
CA LYS A 75 -4.67 9.53 -3.30
C LYS A 75 -5.25 9.09 -4.65
N PHE A 76 -4.44 8.55 -5.55
CA PHE A 76 -4.89 8.08 -6.86
C PHE A 76 -5.94 6.98 -6.70
N ALA A 77 -5.71 6.01 -5.81
CA ALA A 77 -6.68 4.95 -5.53
C ALA A 77 -7.99 5.49 -4.96
N TYR A 78 -7.92 6.48 -4.05
CA TYR A 78 -9.09 7.15 -3.51
C TYR A 78 -9.90 7.89 -4.59
N ASP A 79 -9.23 8.70 -5.41
CA ASP A 79 -9.86 9.51 -6.46
C ASP A 79 -10.51 8.67 -7.56
N ASN A 80 -9.91 7.51 -7.88
CA ASN A 80 -10.37 6.60 -8.94
C ASN A 80 -11.18 5.40 -8.41
N GLU A 81 -11.55 5.44 -7.13
CA GLU A 81 -12.32 4.41 -6.46
C GLU A 81 -11.72 2.99 -6.50
N ILE A 82 -10.42 2.88 -6.66
CA ILE A 82 -9.71 1.60 -6.66
C ILE A 82 -9.78 1.01 -5.25
N PRO A 83 -10.14 -0.28 -5.09
CA PRO A 83 -10.12 -0.95 -3.80
C PRO A 83 -8.71 -0.89 -3.19
N VAL A 84 -8.63 -0.51 -1.91
CA VAL A 84 -7.39 -0.48 -1.14
C VAL A 84 -7.45 -1.57 -0.08
N TRP A 85 -6.46 -2.46 -0.06
CA TRP A 85 -6.32 -3.53 0.93
C TRP A 85 -5.13 -3.24 1.84
N PRO A 86 -5.37 -2.77 3.08
CA PRO A 86 -4.31 -2.45 4.01
C PRO A 86 -3.64 -3.72 4.55
N LEU A 87 -2.32 -3.81 4.42
CA LEU A 87 -1.49 -4.86 4.99
C LEU A 87 -0.82 -4.34 6.26
N ARG A 88 -1.27 -4.80 7.43
CA ARG A 88 -0.69 -4.39 8.71
C ARG A 88 0.61 -5.16 8.95
N MET A 89 1.74 -4.48 8.71
CA MET A 89 3.08 -5.03 8.92
C MET A 89 3.60 -4.77 10.33
N GLN A 90 3.14 -3.69 10.97
CA GLN A 90 3.61 -3.23 12.28
C GLN A 90 2.48 -3.12 13.31
N ASN A 91 2.86 -2.89 14.56
CA ASN A 91 1.90 -2.72 15.65
C ASN A 91 1.04 -1.46 15.52
N ILE A 92 1.53 -0.44 14.82
CA ILE A 92 0.81 0.81 14.58
C ILE A 92 -0.16 0.59 13.41
N TYR A 93 -1.46 0.71 13.69
CA TYR A 93 -2.51 0.65 12.67
C TYR A 93 -3.73 1.48 13.08
N PRO A 94 -4.32 2.29 12.18
CA PRO A 94 -3.81 2.63 10.85
C PRO A 94 -2.42 3.29 10.93
N PRO A 95 -1.66 3.38 9.82
CA PRO A 95 -0.42 4.13 9.79
C PRO A 95 -0.61 5.56 10.31
N ILE A 96 0.41 6.07 11.00
CA ILE A 96 0.44 7.44 11.49
C ILE A 96 1.81 8.02 11.09
N PRO A 97 1.98 8.40 9.81
CA PRO A 97 3.23 9.01 9.35
C PRO A 97 3.52 10.28 10.15
N ALA A 98 4.80 10.62 10.30
CA ALA A 98 5.20 11.83 11.01
C ALA A 98 4.67 13.07 10.27
N TRP A 99 4.18 14.08 11.00
CA TRP A 99 3.64 15.30 10.41
C TRP A 99 3.79 16.51 11.33
N GLY A 100 3.49 17.69 10.79
CA GLY A 100 3.42 18.97 11.51
C GLY A 100 4.64 19.86 11.28
N SER A 101 4.63 21.07 11.85
CA SER A 101 5.60 22.14 11.54
C SER A 101 7.08 21.81 11.75
N LYS A 102 7.39 20.71 12.46
CA LYS A 102 8.75 20.20 12.66
C LYS A 102 9.15 19.10 11.68
N ASN A 103 8.21 18.54 10.91
CA ASN A 103 8.49 17.63 9.82
C ASN A 103 8.60 18.44 8.52
N SER A 104 9.77 18.45 7.90
CA SER A 104 9.99 19.15 6.61
C SER A 104 9.29 18.47 5.44
N LYS A 105 8.88 17.20 5.61
CA LYS A 105 8.25 16.39 4.58
C LYS A 105 6.74 16.65 4.50
N ASP A 106 6.03 16.46 5.61
CA ASP A 106 4.57 16.67 5.70
C ASP A 106 4.21 17.71 6.79
N PRO A 107 4.48 19.01 6.54
CA PRO A 107 4.18 20.06 7.50
C PRO A 107 2.67 20.31 7.68
N SER A 108 1.85 19.99 6.66
CA SER A 108 0.40 20.20 6.60
C SER A 108 -0.40 19.04 7.20
N GLY A 109 0.16 17.82 7.27
CA GLY A 109 -0.54 16.63 7.71
C GLY A 109 -1.43 16.03 6.63
N ASP A 110 -1.04 16.16 5.36
CA ASP A 110 -1.79 15.63 4.22
C ASP A 110 -1.79 14.09 4.21
N GLY A 111 -0.67 13.47 4.61
CA GLY A 111 -0.52 12.02 4.72
C GLY A 111 -1.52 11.36 5.68
N PRO A 112 -1.54 11.76 6.97
CA PRO A 112 -2.52 11.27 7.94
C PRO A 112 -3.97 11.51 7.51
N ALA A 113 -4.26 12.67 6.91
CA ALA A 113 -5.60 12.98 6.40
C ALA A 113 -6.00 12.01 5.28
N MET A 114 -5.10 11.71 4.35
CA MET A 114 -5.35 10.77 3.26
C MET A 114 -5.56 9.34 3.76
N ILE A 115 -4.81 8.90 4.77
CA ILE A 115 -5.05 7.60 5.43
C ILE A 115 -6.46 7.55 6.02
N ALA A 116 -6.89 8.60 6.71
CA ALA A 116 -8.23 8.67 7.28
C ALA A 116 -9.32 8.61 6.20
N LEU A 117 -9.11 9.23 5.04
CA LEU A 117 -10.05 9.18 3.92
C LEU A 117 -10.04 7.83 3.21
N ALA A 118 -8.89 7.37 2.73
CA ALA A 118 -8.80 6.19 1.87
C ALA A 118 -8.94 4.87 2.64
N ILE A 119 -8.35 4.78 3.83
CA ILE A 119 -8.36 3.57 4.66
C ILE A 119 -9.45 3.65 5.75
N GLY A 120 -9.64 4.84 6.34
CA GLY A 120 -10.57 5.04 7.44
C GLY A 120 -12.05 5.23 7.05
N SER A 121 -12.34 5.88 5.92
CA SER A 121 -13.72 6.29 5.60
C SER A 121 -14.51 5.29 4.73
N ARG A 122 -13.82 4.49 3.90
CA ARG A 122 -14.46 3.50 2.99
C ARG A 122 -14.75 2.14 3.64
N SER A 123 -14.24 1.88 4.84
CA SER A 123 -14.43 0.61 5.54
C SER A 123 -15.18 0.80 6.86
N LYS A 124 -16.50 0.55 6.88
CA LYS A 124 -17.34 0.63 8.10
C LYS A 124 -16.92 -0.34 9.22
N SER A 125 -15.98 -1.23 8.94
CA SER A 125 -15.27 -2.08 9.90
C SER A 125 -13.87 -2.27 9.35
N LEU A 126 -12.86 -1.53 9.83
CA LEU A 126 -11.47 -1.63 9.33
C LEU A 126 -11.00 -3.11 9.33
N GLN A 127 -11.07 -3.76 8.17
CA GLN A 127 -10.49 -5.09 7.94
C GLN A 127 -9.20 -4.89 7.15
N TYR A 128 -8.10 -4.86 7.88
CA TYR A 128 -6.76 -5.04 7.34
C TYR A 128 -6.42 -6.53 7.34
N LEU A 129 -5.49 -6.92 6.47
CA LEU A 129 -4.82 -8.20 6.63
C LEU A 129 -3.72 -8.05 7.69
N ASP A 130 -3.85 -8.74 8.82
CA ASP A 130 -2.78 -8.80 9.81
C ASP A 130 -1.65 -9.70 9.29
N CYS A 131 -0.52 -9.09 8.96
CA CYS A 131 0.67 -9.74 8.40
C CYS A 131 1.76 -9.98 9.46
N ARG A 132 1.53 -9.54 10.70
CA ARG A 132 2.48 -9.70 11.80
C ARG A 132 2.60 -11.18 12.16
N GLY A 133 3.84 -11.65 12.30
CA GLY A 133 4.13 -13.04 12.62
C GLY A 133 3.87 -14.06 11.50
N LYS A 134 3.30 -13.65 10.36
CA LYS A 134 3.11 -14.50 9.18
C LYS A 134 4.34 -14.52 8.29
N THR A 135 4.59 -15.64 7.63
CA THR A 135 5.53 -15.78 6.50
C THR A 135 5.02 -15.06 5.25
N ALA A 136 5.88 -14.86 4.25
CA ALA A 136 5.46 -14.30 2.97
C ALA A 136 4.43 -15.18 2.25
N LEU A 137 4.61 -16.51 2.29
CA LEU A 137 3.67 -17.46 1.71
C LEU A 137 2.28 -17.37 2.36
N GLU A 138 2.19 -17.36 3.70
CA GLU A 138 0.90 -17.25 4.40
C GLU A 138 0.17 -15.94 4.08
N ILE A 139 0.91 -14.85 3.85
CA ILE A 139 0.33 -13.57 3.41
C ILE A 139 -0.19 -13.69 1.98
N ALA A 140 0.60 -14.25 1.07
CA ALA A 140 0.20 -14.45 -0.33
C ALA A 140 -1.04 -15.36 -0.46
N GLU A 141 -1.09 -16.46 0.29
CA GLU A 141 -2.24 -17.36 0.32
C GLU A 141 -3.51 -16.66 0.82
N ALA A 142 -3.39 -15.82 1.87
CA ALA A 142 -4.52 -15.06 2.39
C ALA A 142 -5.04 -14.03 1.37
N ILE A 143 -4.13 -13.34 0.66
CA ILE A 143 -4.48 -12.40 -0.41
C ILE A 143 -5.15 -13.13 -1.57
N SER A 144 -4.55 -14.22 -2.06
CA SER A 144 -5.08 -15.03 -3.17
C SER A 144 -6.51 -15.51 -2.88
N LYS A 145 -6.72 -16.05 -1.68
CA LYS A 145 -8.03 -16.53 -1.25
C LYS A 145 -9.09 -15.43 -1.23
N ASP A 146 -8.71 -14.21 -0.86
CA ASP A 146 -9.65 -13.08 -0.85
C ASP A 146 -9.94 -12.55 -2.26
N LEU A 147 -8.97 -12.63 -3.18
CA LEU A 147 -9.16 -12.25 -4.59
C LEU A 147 -10.13 -13.20 -5.32
N GLU A 148 -10.16 -14.47 -4.93
CA GLU A 148 -11.07 -15.49 -5.50
C GLU A 148 -12.51 -15.40 -4.99
N LYS A 149 -12.76 -14.65 -3.92
CA LYS A 149 -14.13 -14.51 -3.39
C LYS A 149 -14.99 -13.74 -4.38
N PRO A 150 -16.25 -14.17 -4.62
CA PRO A 150 -17.20 -13.39 -5.40
C PRO A 150 -17.34 -12.00 -4.78
N LYS A 151 -17.10 -10.95 -5.58
CA LYS A 151 -17.43 -9.58 -5.17
C LYS A 151 -18.96 -9.51 -4.97
N PRO A 152 -19.45 -8.97 -3.84
CA PRO A 152 -20.89 -8.90 -3.55
C PRO A 152 -21.66 -8.04 -4.55
#